data_AF-A0A5E4DD79-F1
#
_entry.id   AF-A0A5E4DD79-F1
#
_cell.length_a   1.000
_cell.length_b   1.000
_cell.length_c   1.000
_cell.angle_alpha   90.00
_cell.angle_beta   90.00
_cell.angle_gamma   90.00
#
_symmetry.space_group_name_H-M   'P 1'
#
loop_
_entity.id
_entity.type
_entity.pdbx_description
1 polymer ?
#
loop_
_entity_poly.entity_id
_entity_poly.type
_entity_poly.pdbx_seq_one_letter_code
_entity_poly.pdbx_strand_id
1 'polypeptide(L)'
;ADRSSSYFVVAVVRRDSSYAFTLDELRGKRSCHSGFGSPAGWDVPVGALIQRGFIRPQHCDILTAVSEFFNASCVPVNNPKSYPSSLCALCVGDEQGRNKCVGNSQERYYGDSGAFRCLVENAGDVAFVKHTTVFDNTN
;
A
#
# COMPACT_ATOMS: atom_id res chain seq x y z
N ALA A 1 17.01 -23.62 -10.90
CA ALA A 1 16.34 -22.39 -10.42
C ALA A 1 15.12 -22.19 -11.30
N ASP A 2 13.93 -22.44 -10.75
CA ASP A 2 12.68 -22.34 -11.48
C ASP A 2 12.37 -20.86 -11.77
N ARG A 3 12.31 -20.48 -13.05
CA ARG A 3 12.05 -19.11 -13.51
C ARG A 3 10.57 -18.69 -13.30
N SER A 4 9.72 -19.57 -12.79
CA SER A 4 8.28 -19.31 -12.58
C SER A 4 7.92 -18.60 -11.26
N SER A 5 8.87 -18.40 -10.34
CA SER A 5 8.61 -17.86 -8.98
C SER A 5 9.08 -16.40 -8.76
N SER A 6 9.62 -15.73 -9.79
CA SER A 6 10.05 -14.32 -9.69
C SER A 6 8.99 -13.37 -10.26
N TYR A 7 8.70 -12.29 -9.54
CA TYR A 7 7.84 -11.21 -10.01
C TYR A 7 8.47 -9.85 -9.74
N PHE A 8 8.10 -8.84 -10.53
CA PHE A 8 8.45 -7.45 -10.25
C PHE A 8 7.44 -6.81 -9.30
N VAL A 9 7.96 -5.98 -8.39
CA VAL A 9 7.17 -5.06 -7.55
C VAL A 9 7.07 -3.73 -8.29
N VAL A 10 5.86 -3.19 -8.38
CA VAL A 10 5.57 -1.95 -9.10
C VAL A 10 4.73 -1.01 -8.26
N ALA A 11 4.93 0.29 -8.47
CA ALA A 11 4.04 1.34 -7.96
C ALA A 11 3.10 1.75 -9.10
N VAL A 12 1.82 1.45 -8.95
CA VAL A 12 0.77 1.75 -9.93
C VAL A 12 0.07 3.04 -9.52
N VAL A 13 -0.18 3.91 -10.50
CA VAL A 13 -0.91 5.17 -10.33
C VAL A 13 -1.94 5.32 -11.44
N ARG A 14 -2.97 6.15 -11.22
CA ARG A 14 -3.92 6.50 -12.29
C ARG A 14 -3.26 7.40 -13.32
N ARG A 15 -3.70 7.28 -14.58
CA ARG A 15 -3.34 8.24 -15.62
C ARG A 15 -4.17 9.51 -15.46
N ASP A 16 -3.57 10.53 -14.85
CA ASP A 16 -4.16 11.86 -14.69
C ASP A 16 -3.09 12.92 -14.98
N SER A 17 -3.19 13.61 -16.12
CA SER A 17 -2.18 14.59 -16.54
C SER A 17 -2.18 15.87 -15.70
N SER A 18 -3.30 16.21 -15.07
CA SER A 18 -3.42 17.39 -14.19
C SER A 18 -2.85 17.16 -12.80
N TYR A 19 -2.78 15.89 -12.36
CA TYR A 19 -2.33 15.50 -11.03
C TYR A 19 -1.19 14.49 -11.06
N ALA A 20 -0.39 14.50 -12.13
CA ALA A 20 0.76 13.62 -12.28
C ALA A 20 1.83 13.88 -11.20
N PHE A 21 2.47 12.83 -10.72
CA PHE A 21 3.56 12.89 -9.76
C PHE A 21 4.55 11.75 -10.01
N THR A 22 5.76 11.94 -9.50
CA THR A 22 6.85 10.97 -9.58
C THR A 22 7.00 10.19 -8.27
N LEU A 23 7.83 9.15 -8.28
CA LEU A 23 8.10 8.34 -7.08
C LEU A 23 8.68 9.17 -5.92
N ASP A 24 9.38 10.25 -6.24
CA ASP A 24 10.06 11.11 -5.27
C ASP A 24 9.09 12.15 -4.64
N GLU A 25 7.89 12.30 -5.21
CA GLU A 25 6.81 13.22 -4.79
C GLU A 25 5.67 12.51 -4.04
N LEU A 26 5.96 11.31 -3.51
CA LEU A 26 4.99 10.50 -2.78
C LEU A 26 4.62 11.04 -1.39
N ARG A 27 5.39 11.98 -0.85
CA ARG A 27 5.11 12.59 0.46
C ARG A 27 3.74 13.28 0.44
N GLY A 28 2.90 12.98 1.42
CA GLY A 28 1.55 13.51 1.55
C GLY A 28 0.52 12.90 0.59
N LYS A 29 0.90 11.95 -0.27
CA LYS A 29 -0.05 11.17 -1.07
C LYS A 29 -0.77 10.13 -0.21
N ARG A 30 -1.86 9.60 -0.74
CA ARG A 30 -2.60 8.48 -0.15
C ARG A 30 -2.10 7.16 -0.75
N SER A 31 -1.85 6.14 0.07
CA SER A 31 -1.24 4.88 -0.42
C SER A 31 -2.05 3.63 -0.11
N CYS A 32 -2.04 2.69 -1.05
CA CYS A 32 -2.69 1.38 -0.94
C CYS A 32 -1.62 0.29 -0.91
N HIS A 33 -1.65 -0.55 0.13
CA HIS A 33 -0.68 -1.61 0.37
C HIS A 33 -1.39 -2.95 0.50
N SER A 34 -0.83 -4.01 -0.10
CA SER A 34 -1.44 -5.36 -0.04
C SER A 34 -1.59 -5.89 1.40
N GLY A 35 -0.78 -5.42 2.33
CA GLY A 35 -0.78 -5.83 3.74
C GLY A 35 0.56 -5.55 4.42
N PHE A 36 0.55 -5.42 5.73
CA PHE A 36 1.76 -5.28 6.53
C PHE A 36 2.66 -6.53 6.36
N GLY A 37 3.94 -6.32 6.04
CA GLY A 37 4.90 -7.40 5.78
C GLY A 37 4.72 -8.11 4.44
N SER A 38 3.85 -7.61 3.54
CA SER A 38 3.80 -8.10 2.16
C SER A 38 5.08 -7.70 1.41
N PRO A 39 5.75 -8.61 0.68
CA PRO A 39 6.96 -8.24 -0.06
C PRO A 39 6.72 -7.12 -1.08
N ALA A 40 5.67 -7.23 -1.91
CA ALA A 40 5.32 -6.24 -2.91
C ALA A 40 4.61 -5.02 -2.31
N GLY A 41 3.73 -5.27 -1.34
CA GLY A 41 2.88 -4.24 -0.76
C GLY A 41 3.55 -3.40 0.34
N TRP A 42 4.63 -3.89 0.97
CA TRP A 42 5.22 -3.24 2.14
C TRP A 42 6.75 -3.27 2.15
N ASP A 43 7.38 -4.45 2.19
CA ASP A 43 8.83 -4.55 2.46
C ASP A 43 9.68 -3.84 1.40
N VAL A 44 9.43 -4.13 0.13
CA VAL A 44 10.15 -3.52 -1.00
C VAL A 44 9.86 -2.02 -1.12
N PRO A 45 8.61 -1.53 -1.16
CA PRO A 45 8.36 -0.10 -1.32
C PRO A 45 8.83 0.73 -0.12
N VAL A 46 8.60 0.27 1.12
CA VAL A 46 9.07 0.98 2.32
C VAL A 46 10.60 0.97 2.38
N GLY A 47 11.23 -0.19 2.12
CA GLY A 47 12.69 -0.30 2.05
C GLY A 47 13.30 0.62 1.00
N ALA A 48 12.72 0.69 -0.19
CA ALA A 48 13.18 1.57 -1.27
C ALA A 48 13.06 3.06 -0.89
N LEU A 49 11.96 3.47 -0.26
CA LEU A 49 11.76 4.86 0.18
C LEU A 49 12.70 5.25 1.34
N ILE A 50 13.03 4.31 2.23
CA ILE A 50 14.03 4.52 3.28
C ILE A 50 15.44 4.62 2.67
N GLN A 51 15.81 3.69 1.78
CA GLN A 51 17.13 3.68 1.15
C GLN A 51 17.39 4.94 0.31
N ARG A 52 16.36 5.48 -0.33
CA ARG A 52 16.42 6.76 -1.06
C ARG A 52 16.39 8.00 -0.15
N GLY A 53 16.14 7.82 1.14
CA GLY A 53 16.14 8.89 2.14
C GLY A 53 14.87 9.74 2.18
N PHE A 54 13.78 9.29 1.56
CA PHE A 54 12.47 9.96 1.60
C PHE A 54 11.74 9.72 2.92
N ILE A 55 11.85 8.50 3.46
CA ILE A 55 11.39 8.12 4.79
C ILE A 55 12.64 7.97 5.67
N ARG A 56 12.65 8.63 6.84
CA ARG A 56 13.78 8.60 7.77
C ARG A 56 13.30 8.21 9.17
N PRO A 57 13.15 6.89 9.43
CA PRO A 57 12.68 6.42 10.72
C PRO A 57 13.61 6.85 11.85
N GLN A 58 13.03 7.30 12.95
CA GLN A 58 13.75 7.58 14.19
C GLN A 58 13.61 6.38 15.12
N HIS A 59 14.68 5.99 15.82
CA HIS A 59 14.65 4.89 16.79
C HIS A 59 14.08 3.57 16.24
N CYS A 60 14.29 3.29 14.94
CA CYS A 60 13.73 2.14 14.23
C CYS A 60 12.19 2.09 14.19
N ASP A 61 11.49 3.19 14.47
CA ASP A 61 10.03 3.26 14.36
C ASP A 61 9.59 3.53 12.92
N ILE A 62 9.57 2.44 12.14
CA ILE A 62 9.20 2.46 10.73
C ILE A 62 7.70 2.76 10.56
N LEU A 63 6.85 2.23 11.44
CA LEU A 63 5.40 2.40 11.35
C LEU A 63 5.04 3.88 11.46
N THR A 64 5.57 4.57 12.47
CA THR A 64 5.34 6.01 12.64
C THR A 64 5.89 6.80 11.46
N ALA A 65 7.12 6.49 11.01
CA ALA A 65 7.73 7.21 9.89
C ALA A 65 6.96 7.08 8.56
N VAL A 66 6.42 5.90 8.26
CA VAL A 66 5.54 5.69 7.08
C VAL A 66 4.21 6.42 7.29
N SER A 67 3.66 6.36 8.50
CA SER A 67 2.39 6.98 8.87
C SER A 67 2.40 8.52 8.76
N GLU A 68 3.57 9.13 8.92
CA GLU A 68 3.81 10.57 8.76
C GLU A 68 4.21 10.97 7.33
N PHE A 69 4.76 10.02 6.56
CA PHE A 69 5.17 10.26 5.18
C PHE A 69 3.98 10.33 4.23
N PHE A 70 3.05 9.36 4.33
CA PHE A 70 1.80 9.37 3.59
C PHE A 70 0.70 10.06 4.40
N ASN A 71 -0.19 10.80 3.73
CA ASN A 71 -1.28 11.49 4.43
C ASN A 71 -2.31 10.52 5.01
N ALA A 72 -2.59 9.44 4.29
CA ALA A 72 -3.45 8.34 4.72
C ALA A 72 -3.07 7.08 3.93
N SER A 73 -3.21 5.91 4.55
CA SER A 73 -2.93 4.63 3.88
C SER A 73 -4.01 3.59 4.17
N CYS A 74 -4.04 2.53 3.36
CA CYS A 74 -4.58 1.24 3.79
C CYS A 74 -3.45 0.21 3.81
N VAL A 75 -3.11 -0.25 5.01
CA VAL A 75 -2.11 -1.28 5.30
C VAL A 75 -2.74 -2.32 6.23
N PRO A 76 -3.44 -3.33 5.68
CA PRO A 76 -4.11 -4.34 6.49
C PRO A 76 -3.13 -5.12 7.38
N VAL A 77 -3.53 -5.41 8.63
CA VAL A 77 -2.67 -6.04 9.63
C VAL A 77 -3.47 -6.97 10.56
N ASN A 78 -2.82 -8.02 11.07
CA ASN A 78 -3.41 -8.91 12.07
C ASN A 78 -2.82 -8.62 13.46
N ASN A 79 -3.68 -8.59 14.49
CA ASN A 79 -3.31 -8.38 15.89
C ASN A 79 -2.42 -7.14 16.15
N PRO A 80 -2.82 -5.93 15.71
CA PRO A 80 -2.04 -4.73 15.97
C PRO A 80 -1.96 -4.43 17.47
N LYS A 81 -0.79 -4.03 17.96
CA LYS A 81 -0.62 -3.51 19.34
C LYS A 81 -0.64 -1.98 19.34
N SER A 82 0.37 -1.36 18.72
CA SER A 82 0.53 0.09 18.58
C SER A 82 0.66 0.42 17.11
N TYR A 83 -0.47 0.47 16.41
CA TYR A 83 -0.51 0.67 14.97
C TYR A 83 -1.07 2.06 14.65
N PRO A 84 -0.31 2.93 13.97
CA PRO A 84 -0.77 4.29 13.66
C PRO A 84 -2.10 4.30 12.90
N SER A 85 -3.03 5.15 13.31
CA SER A 85 -4.37 5.22 12.72
C SER A 85 -4.36 5.60 11.24
N SER A 86 -3.38 6.42 10.80
CA SER A 86 -3.26 6.81 9.39
C SER A 86 -2.98 5.61 8.48
N LEU A 87 -2.38 4.52 8.99
CA LEU A 87 -2.12 3.31 8.20
C LEU A 87 -3.40 2.51 7.89
N CYS A 88 -4.46 2.69 8.66
CA CYS A 88 -5.75 2.05 8.45
C CYS A 88 -6.84 3.02 7.95
N ALA A 89 -6.50 4.28 7.70
CA ALA A 89 -7.47 5.33 7.41
C ALA A 89 -8.28 5.02 6.14
N LEU A 90 -7.63 4.54 5.09
CA LEU A 90 -8.25 4.25 3.79
C LEU A 90 -8.90 2.87 3.69
N CYS A 91 -8.64 1.98 4.64
CA CYS A 91 -9.24 0.65 4.65
C CYS A 91 -10.76 0.73 4.87
N VAL A 92 -11.51 -0.20 4.27
CA VAL A 92 -12.97 -0.11 4.17
C VAL A 92 -13.72 -1.23 4.86
N GLY A 93 -13.02 -2.31 5.24
CA GLY A 93 -13.63 -3.50 5.81
C GLY A 93 -14.46 -4.29 4.80
N ASP A 94 -15.41 -5.07 5.32
CA ASP A 94 -16.36 -5.84 4.53
C ASP A 94 -17.43 -4.93 3.89
N GLU A 95 -18.44 -5.52 3.26
CA GLU A 95 -19.54 -4.79 2.62
C GLU A 95 -20.38 -3.97 3.62
N GLN A 96 -20.37 -4.36 4.91
CA GLN A 96 -21.05 -3.64 5.98
C GLN A 96 -20.10 -2.70 6.75
N GLY A 97 -18.85 -2.55 6.30
CA GLY A 97 -17.83 -1.73 6.96
C GLY A 97 -17.26 -2.33 8.25
N ARG A 98 -17.54 -3.61 8.55
CA ARG A 98 -16.94 -4.32 9.68
C ARG A 98 -15.58 -4.88 9.28
N ASN A 99 -14.80 -5.36 10.24
CA ASN A 99 -13.47 -5.95 9.99
C ASN A 99 -12.50 -4.98 9.27
N LYS A 100 -12.67 -3.67 9.48
CA LYS A 100 -11.82 -2.65 8.87
C LYS A 100 -10.35 -2.88 9.21
N CYS A 101 -9.50 -2.87 8.18
CA CYS A 101 -8.05 -3.02 8.25
C CYS A 101 -7.56 -4.39 8.73
N VAL A 102 -8.42 -5.42 8.78
CA VAL A 102 -7.98 -6.77 9.15
C VAL A 102 -7.08 -7.34 8.06
N GLY A 103 -5.99 -8.02 8.44
CA GLY A 103 -5.03 -8.63 7.52
C GLY A 103 -5.52 -9.93 6.88
N ASN A 104 -6.74 -9.96 6.35
CA ASN A 104 -7.31 -11.07 5.59
C ASN A 104 -8.41 -10.57 4.62
N SER A 105 -9.01 -11.49 3.84
CA SER A 105 -9.98 -11.17 2.79
C SER A 105 -11.31 -10.57 3.24
N GLN A 106 -11.56 -10.43 4.55
CA GLN A 106 -12.70 -9.65 5.06
C GLN A 106 -12.50 -8.15 4.81
N GLU A 107 -11.26 -7.67 4.76
CA GLU A 107 -10.93 -6.33 4.30
C GLU A 107 -10.88 -6.32 2.77
N ARG A 108 -11.77 -5.55 2.13
CA ARG A 108 -11.87 -5.51 0.66
C ARG A 108 -10.62 -4.94 -0.02
N TYR A 109 -9.82 -4.16 0.70
CA TYR A 109 -8.53 -3.65 0.20
C TYR A 109 -7.32 -4.52 0.56
N TYR A 110 -7.53 -5.74 1.08
CA TYR A 110 -6.47 -6.71 1.37
C TYR A 110 -5.94 -7.43 0.11
N GLY A 111 -4.65 -7.72 0.10
CA GLY A 111 -3.96 -8.41 -1.00
C GLY A 111 -3.68 -7.51 -2.20
N ASP A 112 -2.98 -8.05 -3.21
CA ASP A 112 -2.56 -7.28 -4.38
C ASP A 112 -3.77 -6.72 -5.15
N SER A 113 -4.80 -7.55 -5.38
CA SER A 113 -6.06 -7.10 -6.01
C SER A 113 -6.81 -6.08 -5.16
N GLY A 114 -6.80 -6.21 -3.82
CA GLY A 114 -7.43 -5.24 -2.93
C GLY A 114 -6.71 -3.89 -2.90
N ALA A 115 -5.37 -3.89 -2.90
CA ALA A 115 -4.59 -2.67 -3.00
C ALA A 115 -4.80 -1.96 -4.36
N PHE A 116 -4.89 -2.73 -5.45
CA PHE A 116 -5.28 -2.18 -6.76
C PHE A 116 -6.72 -1.64 -6.75
N ARG A 117 -7.65 -2.35 -6.10
CA ARG A 117 -9.04 -1.89 -5.88
C ARG A 117 -9.08 -0.53 -5.16
N CYS A 118 -8.30 -0.38 -4.09
CA CYS A 118 -8.14 0.88 -3.34
C CYS A 118 -7.69 2.05 -4.23
N LEU A 119 -6.84 1.79 -5.23
CA LEU A 119 -6.42 2.80 -6.21
C LEU A 119 -7.55 3.14 -7.19
N VAL A 120 -8.22 2.15 -7.78
CA VAL A 120 -9.25 2.41 -8.81
C VAL A 120 -10.52 3.03 -8.22
N GLU A 121 -10.86 2.76 -6.96
CA GLU A 121 -11.97 3.39 -6.23
C GLU A 121 -11.62 4.80 -5.70
N ASN A 122 -10.47 5.36 -6.09
CA ASN A 122 -9.99 6.70 -5.69
C ASN A 122 -9.76 6.89 -4.18
N ALA A 123 -9.67 5.80 -3.40
CA ALA A 123 -9.33 5.87 -1.98
C ALA A 123 -7.86 6.25 -1.78
N GLY A 124 -6.96 5.68 -2.57
CA GLY A 124 -5.54 6.04 -2.62
C GLY A 124 -5.11 6.72 -3.93
N ASP A 125 -3.88 7.20 -3.97
CA ASP A 125 -3.24 7.81 -5.15
C ASP A 125 -2.19 6.90 -5.78
N VAL A 126 -1.59 6.01 -4.99
CA VAL A 126 -0.62 5.00 -5.42
C VAL A 126 -0.96 3.63 -4.81
N ALA A 127 -0.78 2.55 -5.57
CA ALA A 127 -0.82 1.18 -5.06
C ALA A 127 0.51 0.46 -5.31
N PHE A 128 1.02 -0.21 -4.27
CA PHE A 128 2.22 -1.05 -4.39
C PHE A 128 1.80 -2.52 -4.52
N VAL A 129 2.02 -3.10 -5.69
CA VAL A 129 1.51 -4.43 -6.07
C VAL A 129 2.51 -5.17 -6.96
N LYS A 130 2.16 -6.39 -7.38
CA LYS A 130 2.93 -7.14 -8.38
C LYS A 130 2.66 -6.61 -9.79
N HIS A 131 3.63 -6.77 -10.68
CA HIS A 131 3.48 -6.36 -12.09
C HIS A 131 2.33 -7.04 -12.85
N THR A 132 1.87 -8.22 -12.43
CA THR A 132 0.73 -8.92 -13.07
C THR A 132 -0.62 -8.36 -12.63
N THR A 133 -0.70 -7.72 -11.45
CA THR A 133 -1.96 -7.40 -10.77
C THR A 133 -2.89 -6.53 -11.63
N VAL A 134 -2.36 -5.61 -12.42
CA VAL A 134 -3.19 -4.78 -13.32
C VAL A 134 -3.86 -5.68 -14.36
N PHE A 135 -3.10 -6.52 -15.05
CA PHE A 135 -3.60 -7.41 -16.10
C PHE A 135 -4.56 -8.47 -15.55
N ASP A 136 -4.34 -8.93 -14.32
CA ASP A 136 -5.23 -9.90 -13.66
C ASP A 136 -6.60 -9.28 -13.29
N ASN A 137 -6.72 -7.95 -13.26
CA ASN A 137 -7.93 -7.23 -12.82
C ASN A 137 -8.52 -6.28 -13.89
N THR A 138 -7.93 -6.20 -15.09
CA THR A 138 -8.42 -5.37 -16.19
C THR A 138 -8.38 -6.16 -17.50
N ASN A 139 -9.44 -6.06 -18.31
CA ASN A 139 -9.52 -6.68 -19.64
C ASN A 139 -9.00 -5.75 -20.74
#